data_AF-A0A833RXZ8-F1
#
_entry.id   AF-A0A833RXZ8-F1
#
_cell.length_a   1.000
_cell.length_b   1.000
_cell.length_c   1.000
_cell.angle_alpha   90.00
_cell.angle_beta   90.00
_cell.angle_gamma   90.00
#
_symmetry.space_group_name_H-M   'P 1'
#
loop_
_entity.id
_entity.type
_entity.pdbx_description
1 polymer ?
#
loop_
_entity_poly.entity_id
_entity_poly.type
_entity_poly.pdbx_seq_one_letter_code
_entity_poly.pdbx_strand_id
1 'polypeptide(L)'
;MAQADASGGNLTEMNSIADFEAVASPNGYVSICGFGSLLSERSARSTFPDLKNFRVAQLHGFRRVFAHVAPIFFERGIANAETGEISSLSVESCEGEFLIVTVFEIKIEEVPSFLKREEEFRFLAVYPEGLDGIPFSNQAVLCARYSDEEYFQIRCQGSTIIF
;
A
#
# COMPACT_ATOMS: atom_id res chain seq x y z
N MET A 1 -16.55 30.53 12.74
CA MET A 1 -15.65 30.17 11.63
C MET A 1 -14.29 29.90 12.24
N ALA A 2 -14.03 28.63 12.59
CA ALA A 2 -12.72 28.18 13.05
C ALA A 2 -12.06 27.51 11.85
N GLN A 3 -10.84 27.95 11.58
CA GLN A 3 -9.99 27.57 10.48
C GLN A 3 -9.57 26.11 10.67
N ALA A 4 -9.92 25.26 9.70
CA ALA A 4 -9.41 23.90 9.64
C ALA A 4 -7.94 23.98 9.25
N ASP A 5 -7.04 23.80 10.22
CA ASP A 5 -5.64 23.54 9.93
C ASP A 5 -5.55 22.14 9.33
N ALA A 6 -5.22 22.10 8.05
CA ALA A 6 -4.95 20.88 7.32
C ALA A 6 -3.54 20.40 7.64
N SER A 7 -3.39 19.45 8.57
CA SER A 7 -2.19 18.61 8.67
C SER A 7 -2.22 17.42 7.70
N GLY A 8 -2.89 17.58 6.55
CA GLY A 8 -2.71 16.71 5.39
C GLY A 8 -1.39 17.06 4.71
N GLY A 9 -0.27 16.59 5.26
CA GLY A 9 1.01 16.62 4.55
C GLY A 9 0.81 15.98 3.18
N ASN A 10 1.22 16.68 2.11
CA ASN A 10 1.12 16.17 0.73
C ASN A 10 1.94 14.88 0.62
N LEU A 11 1.28 13.73 0.76
CA LEU A 11 1.91 12.43 0.65
C LEU A 11 2.44 12.27 -0.77
N THR A 12 3.69 11.82 -0.90
CA THR A 12 4.31 11.64 -2.21
C THR A 12 3.79 10.35 -2.83
N GLU A 13 2.98 10.49 -3.89
CA GLU A 13 2.53 9.38 -4.73
C GLU A 13 3.68 8.92 -5.65
N MET A 14 3.89 7.62 -5.72
CA MET A 14 4.97 6.98 -6.47
C MET A 14 4.39 6.29 -7.70
N ASN A 15 4.88 6.66 -8.89
CA ASN A 15 4.29 6.25 -10.17
C ASN A 15 5.26 5.49 -11.08
N SER A 16 6.55 5.48 -10.75
CA SER A 16 7.60 4.94 -11.59
C SER A 16 8.67 4.22 -10.76
N ILE A 17 9.48 3.37 -11.41
CA ILE A 17 10.62 2.71 -10.75
C ILE A 17 11.59 3.75 -10.16
N ALA A 18 11.77 4.90 -10.81
CA ALA A 18 12.64 5.97 -10.32
C ALA A 18 12.17 6.54 -8.96
N ASP A 19 10.86 6.57 -8.71
CA ASP A 19 10.32 6.99 -7.41
C ASP A 19 10.70 5.99 -6.31
N PHE A 20 10.72 4.68 -6.63
CA PHE A 20 11.15 3.63 -5.72
C PHE A 20 12.66 3.66 -5.48
N GLU A 21 13.45 3.96 -6.50
CA GLU A 21 14.90 4.18 -6.38
C GLU A 21 15.20 5.37 -5.45
N ALA A 22 14.40 6.43 -5.51
CA ALA A 22 14.58 7.62 -4.67
C ALA A 22 14.37 7.36 -3.17
N VAL A 23 13.55 6.36 -2.82
CA VAL A 23 13.31 5.96 -1.41
C VAL A 23 14.11 4.72 -1.00
N ALA A 24 14.86 4.13 -1.92
CA ALA A 24 15.69 2.97 -1.63
C ALA A 24 16.85 3.35 -0.69
N SER A 25 17.17 2.44 0.23
CA SER A 25 18.38 2.55 1.03
C SER A 25 19.63 2.50 0.15
N PRO A 26 20.80 3.00 0.62
CA PRO A 26 22.06 2.93 -0.12
C PRO A 26 22.48 1.52 -0.56
N ASN A 27 21.93 0.48 0.09
CA ASN A 27 22.19 -0.92 -0.21
C ASN A 27 21.23 -1.50 -1.28
N GLY A 28 20.38 -0.68 -1.90
CA GLY A 28 19.45 -1.10 -2.95
C GLY A 28 18.19 -1.80 -2.43
N TYR A 29 17.78 -1.54 -1.18
CA TYR A 29 16.55 -2.10 -0.61
C TYR A 29 15.47 -1.06 -0.41
N VAL A 30 14.23 -1.42 -0.73
CA VAL A 30 13.03 -0.62 -0.51
C VAL A 30 12.23 -1.22 0.64
N SER A 31 11.83 -0.38 1.60
CA SER A 31 10.93 -0.80 2.68
C SER A 31 9.48 -0.81 2.22
N ILE A 32 8.73 -1.87 2.54
CA ILE A 32 7.32 -2.06 2.17
C ILE A 32 6.49 -2.21 3.44
N CYS A 33 5.34 -1.52 3.50
CA CYS A 33 4.36 -1.64 4.57
C CYS A 33 3.32 -2.72 4.26
N GLY A 34 3.28 -3.77 5.07
CA GLY A 34 2.23 -4.79 5.05
C GLY A 34 1.10 -4.47 6.04
N PHE A 35 -0.15 -4.43 5.59
CA PHE A 35 -1.32 -4.13 6.44
C PHE A 35 -2.44 -5.18 6.37
N GLY A 36 -2.30 -6.16 5.47
CA GLY A 36 -3.24 -7.26 5.25
C GLY A 36 -2.60 -8.63 5.45
N SER A 37 -2.66 -9.49 4.43
CA SER A 37 -2.00 -10.81 4.47
C SER A 37 -0.51 -10.71 4.77
N LEU A 38 0.14 -9.61 4.34
CA LEU A 38 1.56 -9.30 4.61
C LEU A 38 1.88 -8.98 6.08
N LEU A 39 0.87 -8.89 6.97
CA LEU A 39 1.10 -8.88 8.42
C LEU A 39 1.68 -10.20 8.93
N SER A 40 1.48 -11.30 8.20
CA SER A 40 2.08 -12.60 8.49
C SER A 40 3.41 -12.73 7.76
N GLU A 41 4.52 -12.93 8.49
CA GLU A 41 5.83 -13.14 7.87
C GLU A 41 5.82 -14.35 6.92
N ARG A 42 5.09 -15.42 7.28
CA ARG A 42 4.92 -16.59 6.39
C ARG A 42 4.29 -16.20 5.05
N SER A 43 3.23 -15.39 5.08
CA SER A 43 2.55 -14.94 3.87
C SER A 43 3.42 -13.94 3.09
N ALA A 44 4.11 -13.05 3.80
CA ALA A 44 5.04 -12.10 3.21
C ALA A 44 6.18 -12.84 2.50
N ARG A 45 6.78 -13.87 3.11
CA ARG A 45 7.83 -14.70 2.49
C ARG A 45 7.31 -15.57 1.34
N SER A 46 6.05 -15.98 1.36
CA SER A 46 5.44 -16.63 0.20
C SER A 46 5.33 -15.69 -1.01
N THR A 47 5.29 -14.37 -0.77
CA THR A 47 5.21 -13.34 -1.82
C THR A 47 6.60 -12.82 -2.20
N PHE A 48 7.46 -12.58 -1.21
CA PHE A 48 8.82 -12.05 -1.31
C PHE A 48 9.77 -13.00 -0.56
N PRO A 49 10.22 -14.11 -1.19
CA PRO A 49 11.00 -15.15 -0.52
C PRO A 49 12.25 -14.62 0.19
N ASP A 50 12.91 -13.64 -0.43
CA ASP A 50 14.19 -13.09 0.02
C ASP A 50 14.06 -11.87 0.94
N LEU A 51 12.84 -11.50 1.36
CA LEU A 51 12.61 -10.31 2.18
C LEU A 51 13.51 -10.29 3.42
N LYS A 52 13.95 -9.08 3.79
CA LYS A 52 14.81 -8.80 4.95
C LYS A 52 14.08 -7.93 5.96
N ASN A 53 14.62 -7.92 7.19
CA ASN A 53 14.27 -6.97 8.24
C ASN A 53 12.76 -6.85 8.53
N PHE A 54 12.05 -7.99 8.55
CA PHE A 54 10.63 -8.04 8.90
C PHE A 54 10.43 -7.59 10.35
N ARG A 55 9.66 -6.53 10.53
CA ARG A 55 9.42 -5.88 11.84
C ARG A 55 8.01 -5.33 11.91
N VAL A 56 7.53 -5.07 13.12
CA VAL A 56 6.22 -4.45 13.36
C VAL A 56 6.40 -2.95 13.59
N ALA A 57 5.48 -2.14 13.07
CA ALA A 57 5.48 -0.70 13.19
C ALA A 57 4.05 -0.17 13.35
N GLN A 58 3.94 1.09 13.75
CA GLN A 58 2.71 1.87 13.71
C GLN A 58 2.78 2.86 12.55
N LEU A 59 1.64 3.08 11.88
CA LEU A 59 1.51 4.06 10.81
C LEU A 59 0.32 4.96 11.12
N HIS A 60 0.59 6.25 11.32
CA HIS A 60 -0.41 7.27 11.65
C HIS A 60 -0.99 7.94 10.40
N GLY A 61 -2.18 8.51 10.54
CA GLY A 61 -2.87 9.24 9.47
C GLY A 61 -3.59 8.35 8.49
N PHE A 62 -3.75 7.05 8.79
CA PHE A 62 -4.39 6.07 7.94
C PHE A 62 -5.28 5.12 8.75
N ARG A 63 -6.27 4.56 8.08
CA ARG A 63 -7.08 3.45 8.59
C ARG A 63 -7.18 2.32 7.56
N ARG A 64 -7.48 1.12 8.04
CA ARG A 64 -7.80 -0.04 7.20
C ARG A 64 -9.27 -0.01 6.78
N VAL A 65 -9.55 -0.33 5.52
CA VAL A 65 -10.91 -0.42 4.99
C VAL A 65 -11.07 -1.66 4.09
N PHE A 66 -12.21 -2.33 4.18
CA PHE A 66 -12.60 -3.45 3.33
C PHE A 66 -13.50 -2.94 2.19
N ALA A 67 -12.91 -2.14 1.31
CA ALA A 67 -13.65 -1.41 0.28
C ALA A 67 -12.97 -1.46 -1.10
N HIS A 68 -11.87 -2.20 -1.24
CA HIS A 68 -11.17 -2.35 -2.52
C HIS A 68 -11.78 -3.51 -3.30
N VAL A 69 -12.31 -3.24 -4.48
CA VAL A 69 -12.77 -4.28 -5.40
C VAL A 69 -11.56 -4.75 -6.18
N ALA A 70 -11.14 -6.00 -5.98
CA ALA A 70 -9.99 -6.58 -6.66
C ALA A 70 -10.47 -7.59 -7.73
N PRO A 71 -10.64 -7.18 -9.00
CA PRO A 71 -11.04 -8.06 -10.12
C PRO A 71 -10.32 -9.41 -10.15
N ILE A 72 -9.04 -9.44 -9.79
CA ILE A 72 -8.23 -10.67 -9.69
C ILE A 72 -8.84 -11.73 -8.75
N PHE A 73 -9.74 -11.35 -7.83
CA PHE A 73 -10.46 -12.28 -6.97
C PHE A 73 -11.44 -13.17 -7.73
N PHE A 74 -11.98 -12.73 -8.87
CA PHE A 74 -12.80 -13.58 -9.73
C PHE A 74 -11.94 -14.66 -10.40
N GLU A 75 -10.79 -14.27 -10.97
CA GLU A 75 -9.86 -15.20 -11.61
C GLU A 75 -9.31 -16.25 -10.62
N ARG A 76 -9.13 -15.84 -9.35
CA ARG A 76 -8.61 -16.71 -8.28
C ARG A 76 -9.70 -17.50 -7.54
N GLY A 77 -10.97 -17.34 -7.89
CA GLY A 77 -12.08 -18.01 -7.20
C GLY A 77 -12.25 -17.58 -5.74
N ILE A 78 -11.83 -16.37 -5.39
CA ILE A 78 -12.01 -15.76 -4.07
C ILE A 78 -13.35 -15.02 -3.99
N ALA A 79 -13.72 -14.32 -5.07
CA ALA A 79 -14.99 -13.60 -5.15
C ALA A 79 -16.13 -14.52 -5.59
N ASN A 80 -17.33 -14.27 -5.05
CA ASN A 80 -18.55 -14.92 -5.52
C ASN A 80 -19.35 -13.95 -6.37
N ALA A 81 -19.36 -14.19 -7.69
CA ALA A 81 -20.06 -13.33 -8.65
C ALA A 81 -21.58 -13.42 -8.53
N GLU A 82 -22.13 -14.55 -8.09
CA GLU A 82 -23.58 -14.75 -7.97
C GLU A 82 -24.16 -13.95 -6.80
N THR A 83 -23.43 -13.90 -5.68
CA THR A 83 -23.86 -13.22 -4.45
C THR A 83 -23.30 -11.80 -4.32
N GLY A 84 -22.33 -11.42 -5.18
CA GLY A 84 -21.65 -10.14 -5.10
C GLY A 84 -20.65 -10.02 -3.94
N GLU A 85 -20.24 -11.15 -3.35
CA GLU A 85 -19.26 -11.15 -2.26
C GLU A 85 -17.85 -10.92 -2.81
N ILE A 86 -17.48 -9.65 -2.93
CA ILE A 86 -16.15 -9.19 -3.31
C ILE A 86 -15.72 -8.04 -2.39
N SER A 87 -14.70 -8.29 -1.58
CA SER A 87 -14.06 -7.24 -0.79
C SER A 87 -12.61 -7.58 -0.52
N SER A 88 -11.72 -6.68 -0.93
CA SER A 88 -10.31 -6.71 -0.57
C SER A 88 -10.01 -5.60 0.44
N LEU A 89 -8.99 -5.84 1.24
CA LEU A 89 -8.48 -4.91 2.23
C LEU A 89 -7.59 -3.87 1.54
N SER A 90 -7.78 -2.61 1.90
CA SER A 90 -6.91 -1.49 1.56
C SER A 90 -6.73 -0.55 2.75
N VAL A 91 -6.01 0.55 2.53
CA VAL A 91 -5.89 1.65 3.48
C VAL A 91 -6.25 2.97 2.81
N GLU A 92 -6.75 3.90 3.60
CA GLU A 92 -7.05 5.27 3.19
C GLU A 92 -6.62 6.26 4.27
N SER A 93 -6.37 7.50 3.86
CA SER A 93 -6.02 8.57 4.78
C SER A 93 -7.16 8.81 5.78
N CYS A 94 -6.81 8.90 7.06
CA CYS A 94 -7.74 9.21 8.15
C CYS A 94 -6.96 9.87 9.28
N GLU A 95 -7.12 11.19 9.41
CA GLU A 95 -6.43 11.98 10.43
C GLU A 95 -6.83 11.54 11.85
N GLY A 96 -5.88 11.53 12.77
CA GLY A 96 -6.07 11.11 14.16
C GLY A 96 -6.11 9.59 14.39
N GLU A 97 -6.15 8.80 13.31
CA GLU A 97 -6.11 7.33 13.38
C GLU A 97 -4.71 6.78 13.11
N PHE A 98 -4.48 5.54 13.54
CA PHE A 98 -3.30 4.77 13.18
C PHE A 98 -3.63 3.30 12.97
N LEU A 99 -2.74 2.58 12.29
CA LEU A 99 -2.81 1.13 12.17
C LEU A 99 -1.46 0.49 12.47
N ILE A 100 -1.52 -0.75 12.94
CA ILE A 100 -0.35 -1.62 13.02
C ILE A 100 -0.06 -2.17 11.63
N VAL A 101 1.19 -2.04 11.21
CA VAL A 101 1.73 -2.58 9.96
C VAL A 101 2.95 -3.44 10.25
N THR A 102 3.32 -4.26 9.28
CA THR A 102 4.66 -4.81 9.19
C THR A 102 5.48 -3.97 8.23
N VAL A 103 6.77 -3.88 8.47
CA VAL A 103 7.73 -3.29 7.54
C VAL A 103 8.77 -4.34 7.23
N PHE A 104 9.05 -4.56 5.94
CA PHE A 104 10.10 -5.45 5.49
C PHE A 104 10.75 -4.87 4.25
N GLU A 105 11.92 -5.37 3.91
CA GLU A 105 12.72 -4.86 2.81
C GLU A 105 12.80 -5.86 1.68
N ILE A 106 12.56 -5.37 0.46
CA ILE A 106 12.76 -6.10 -0.80
C ILE A 106 13.89 -5.42 -1.57
N LYS A 107 14.55 -6.15 -2.47
CA LYS A 107 15.54 -5.51 -3.33
C LYS A 107 14.87 -4.66 -4.41
N ILE A 108 15.57 -3.63 -4.87
CA ILE A 108 15.07 -2.76 -5.94
C ILE A 108 14.74 -3.53 -7.22
N GLU A 109 15.43 -4.64 -7.50
CA GLU A 109 15.15 -5.48 -8.67
C GLU A 109 13.81 -6.24 -8.59
N GLU A 110 13.22 -6.36 -7.38
CA GLU A 110 11.90 -6.97 -7.17
C GLU A 110 10.76 -5.99 -7.42
N VAL A 111 11.03 -4.67 -7.44
CA VAL A 111 10.02 -3.61 -7.61
C VAL A 111 9.17 -3.75 -8.88
N PRO A 112 9.70 -4.09 -10.07
CA PRO A 112 8.86 -4.31 -11.24
C PRO A 112 7.80 -5.40 -11.04
N SER A 113 8.14 -6.48 -10.32
CA SER A 113 7.19 -7.56 -10.02
C SER A 113 6.18 -7.14 -8.96
N PHE A 114 6.62 -6.34 -7.98
CA PHE A 114 5.75 -5.72 -6.98
C PHE A 114 4.71 -4.79 -7.64
N LEU A 115 5.14 -3.88 -8.52
CA LEU A 115 4.27 -2.95 -9.24
C LEU A 115 3.21 -3.66 -10.07
N LYS A 116 3.60 -4.73 -10.77
CA LYS A 116 2.66 -5.55 -11.55
C LYS A 116 1.63 -6.25 -10.65
N ARG A 117 2.04 -6.71 -9.48
CA ARG A 117 1.17 -7.43 -8.55
C ARG A 117 0.16 -6.51 -7.86
N GLU A 118 0.60 -5.29 -7.50
CA GLU A 118 -0.19 -4.30 -6.76
C GLU A 118 -0.71 -3.19 -7.67
N GLU A 119 -0.88 -3.48 -8.97
CA GLU A 119 -1.16 -2.46 -9.97
C GLU A 119 -2.46 -1.68 -9.67
N GLU A 120 -3.43 -2.29 -8.99
CA GLU A 120 -4.70 -1.65 -8.61
C GLU A 120 -4.55 -0.58 -7.50
N PHE A 121 -3.41 -0.55 -6.80
CA PHE A 121 -3.18 0.35 -5.67
C PHE A 121 -2.47 1.66 -6.06
N ARG A 122 -2.71 2.68 -5.23
CA ARG A 122 -1.90 3.89 -5.14
C ARG A 122 -0.68 3.59 -4.28
N PHE A 123 0.52 3.91 -4.75
CA PHE A 123 1.75 3.77 -3.95
C PHE A 123 2.10 5.10 -3.29
N LEU A 124 2.28 5.08 -1.97
CA LEU A 124 2.59 6.26 -1.18
C LEU A 124 3.90 6.05 -0.41
N ALA A 125 4.78 7.06 -0.45
CA ALA A 125 5.94 7.11 0.45
C ALA A 125 5.51 7.60 1.83
N VAL A 126 5.75 6.80 2.86
CA VAL A 126 5.34 7.06 4.25
C VAL A 126 6.49 6.87 5.23
N TYR A 127 6.33 7.39 6.45
CA TYR A 127 7.27 7.20 7.57
C TYR A 127 6.59 6.39 8.69
N PRO A 128 6.75 5.05 8.70
CA PRO A 128 6.31 4.24 9.84
C PRO A 128 7.14 4.56 11.08
N GLU A 129 6.55 4.36 12.25
CA GLU A 129 7.22 4.48 13.54
C GLU A 129 7.37 3.10 14.17
N GLY A 130 8.47 2.88 14.89
CA GLY A 130 8.59 1.74 15.79
C GLY A 130 7.49 1.78 16.85
N LEU A 131 7.26 0.64 17.52
CA LEU A 131 6.31 0.56 18.64
C LEU A 131 6.78 1.36 19.87
N ASP A 132 8.01 1.85 19.86
CA ASP A 132 8.58 2.82 20.80
C ASP A 132 8.25 4.28 20.43
N GLY A 133 7.53 4.51 19.33
CA GLY A 133 7.18 5.84 18.83
C GLY A 133 8.31 6.55 18.07
N ILE A 134 9.41 5.86 17.76
CA ILE A 134 10.52 6.45 17.02
C ILE A 134 10.31 6.24 15.51
N PRO A 135 10.24 7.31 14.69
CA PRO A 135 10.15 7.18 13.24
C PRO A 135 11.33 6.42 12.64
N PHE A 136 11.07 5.59 11.63
CA PHE A 136 12.12 4.96 10.86
C PHE A 136 12.88 6.00 10.02
N SER A 137 14.19 5.76 9.82
CA SER A 137 15.06 6.69 9.09
C SER A 137 14.78 6.74 7.58
N ASN A 138 14.28 5.63 7.03
CA ASN A 138 13.97 5.49 5.61
C ASN A 138 12.45 5.48 5.43
N GLN A 139 11.99 6.07 4.33
CA GLN A 139 10.60 5.94 3.90
C GLN A 139 10.27 4.48 3.57
N ALA A 140 9.01 4.12 3.74
CA ALA A 140 8.46 2.87 3.29
C ALA A 140 7.33 3.12 2.29
N VAL A 141 7.07 2.14 1.43
CA VAL A 141 5.99 2.18 0.45
C VAL A 141 4.74 1.57 1.05
N LEU A 142 3.63 2.31 0.98
CA LEU A 142 2.30 1.86 1.36
C LEU A 142 1.42 1.74 0.11
N CYS A 143 0.71 0.62 -0.04
CA CYS A 143 -0.35 0.45 -1.03
C CYS A 143 -1.68 0.99 -0.45
N ALA A 144 -2.12 2.14 -0.91
CA ALA A 144 -3.40 2.77 -0.53
C ALA A 144 -4.45 2.63 -1.64
N ARG A 145 -5.71 2.83 -1.29
CA ARG A 145 -6.78 2.86 -2.30
C ARG A 145 -6.78 4.18 -3.08
N TYR A 146 -7.32 4.12 -4.28
CA TYR A 146 -7.96 5.25 -4.93
C TYR A 146 -9.43 5.35 -4.47
N SER A 147 -10.02 6.54 -4.53
CA SER A 147 -11.48 6.66 -4.66
C SER A 147 -11.93 6.11 -6.02
N ASP A 148 -13.21 5.79 -6.16
CA ASP A 148 -13.73 5.24 -7.41
C ASP A 148 -13.52 6.20 -8.59
N GLU A 149 -13.69 7.50 -8.37
CA GLU A 149 -13.42 8.55 -9.36
C GLU A 149 -11.95 8.59 -9.75
N GLU A 150 -11.04 8.61 -8.77
CA GLU A 150 -9.59 8.60 -9.05
C GLU A 150 -9.18 7.33 -9.79
N TYR A 151 -9.69 6.16 -9.38
CA TYR A 151 -9.39 4.88 -10.04
C TYR A 151 -9.84 4.91 -11.50
N PHE A 152 -11.06 5.38 -11.75
CA PHE A 152 -11.60 5.50 -13.10
C PHE A 152 -10.75 6.42 -13.98
N GLN A 153 -10.32 7.57 -13.47
CA GLN A 153 -9.49 8.51 -14.24
C GLN A 153 -8.06 8.01 -14.43
N ILE A 154 -7.43 7.46 -13.39
CA ILE A 154 -6.00 7.12 -13.38
C ILE A 154 -5.76 5.74 -13.97
N ARG A 155 -6.49 4.72 -13.51
CA ARG A 155 -6.27 3.32 -13.89
C ARG A 155 -7.08 2.93 -15.12
N CYS A 156 -8.32 3.41 -15.24
CA CYS A 156 -9.15 3.15 -16.43
C CYS A 156 -8.98 4.21 -17.53
N GLN A 157 -8.20 5.27 -17.30
CA GLN A 157 -7.97 6.36 -18.26
C GLN A 157 -9.28 7.00 -18.77
N GLY A 158 -10.31 7.03 -17.92
CA GLY A 158 -11.66 7.50 -18.28
C GLY A 158 -12.40 6.62 -19.29
N SER A 159 -11.90 5.40 -19.56
CA SER A 159 -12.51 4.48 -20.51
C SER A 159 -13.85 3.95 -20.00
N THR A 160 -14.91 4.13 -20.78
CA THR A 160 -16.24 3.59 -20.50
C THR A 160 -16.42 2.15 -21.01
N ILE A 161 -15.36 1.50 -21.51
CA ILE A 161 -15.43 0.11 -21.96
C ILE A 161 -15.36 -0.79 -20.72
N ILE A 162 -16.54 -1.18 -20.25
CA ILE A 162 -16.73 -2.20 -19.22
C ILE A 162 -16.72 -3.55 -19.95
N PHE A 163 -15.76 -4.42 -19.64
CA PHE A 163 -15.72 -5.80 -20.15
C PHE A 163 -16.75 -6.67 -19.41
#